data_AF-A0A3M7SEJ4-F1
#
_entry.id   AF-A0A3M7SEJ4-F1
#
_cell.length_a   1.000
_cell.length_b   1.000
_cell.length_c   1.000
_cell.angle_alpha   90.00
_cell.angle_beta   90.00
_cell.angle_gamma   90.00
#
_symmetry.space_group_name_H-M   'P 1'
#
loop_
_entity.id
_entity.type
_entity.pdbx_description
1 polymer ?
#
loop_
_entity_poly.entity_id
_entity_poly.type
_entity_poly.pdbx_seq_one_letter_code
_entity_poly.pdbx_strand_id
1 'polypeptide(L)'
;MILLLSLIHNNEYFQYKENVIKPTIFCLIKTHPKNIKSNKTLTVYNVWARKCDNYRFVTRLPKELLPKNINTNETFEVFDKFYMIQPKGLKTETHARLTLKVYYAMLYVYQKFPKYDWYYIVDDDAYANIENFKEFLQNKNHREAITFGYVIKLFVSQGYHSGGPGYVLSNEAFVRVGSALKKNIKNCPDSGIDDVDVNKCVRKYNGTVGVSCDEKKRDRFLVMKFKDHLKGKFPSWMIKYGGCKALKGIDCCADLPLSFHYMTPQDMIRMDRAIQIQKNNLRWSREKLNSTFQYRFRDLAKIYLMLEDMEFNTSEYQKYMNISTF
;
A
#
# COMPACT_ATOMS: atom_id res chain seq x y z
N MET A 1 12.29 49.94 48.42
CA MET A 1 10.93 49.34 48.33
C MET A 1 10.81 48.79 46.91
N ILE A 2 11.20 47.52 46.67
CA ILE A 2 10.29 46.36 46.49
C ILE A 2 9.62 46.42 45.09
N LEU A 3 9.68 45.49 44.13
CA LEU A 3 10.05 44.06 44.06
C LEU A 3 10.19 43.64 42.58
N LEU A 4 11.02 42.63 42.30
CA LEU A 4 10.87 41.66 41.19
C LEU A 4 9.54 40.88 41.31
N LEU A 5 8.93 40.46 40.18
CA LEU A 5 8.09 39.24 39.98
C LEU A 5 7.44 39.32 38.57
N SER A 6 7.92 38.55 37.57
CA SER A 6 7.45 37.20 37.16
C SER A 6 6.29 37.19 36.14
N LEU A 7 6.60 36.67 34.94
CA LEU A 7 5.87 35.69 34.11
C LEU A 7 4.36 35.47 34.42
N ILE A 8 3.51 35.48 33.38
CA ILE A 8 2.66 34.34 32.91
C ILE A 8 1.53 34.79 31.95
N HIS A 9 1.56 34.16 30.76
CA HIS A 9 0.47 33.70 29.88
C HIS A 9 -0.47 34.68 29.17
N ASN A 10 -0.47 34.57 27.83
CA ASN A 10 -1.61 34.17 26.99
C ASN A 10 -1.01 33.80 25.62
N ASN A 11 -0.63 32.54 25.35
CA ASN A 11 -1.46 31.39 25.00
C ASN A 11 -2.45 31.62 23.84
N GLU A 12 -1.95 32.09 22.69
CA GLU A 12 -2.59 31.90 21.39
C GLU A 12 -1.82 30.85 20.57
N TYR A 13 -2.03 29.57 20.90
CA TYR A 13 -1.79 28.47 19.97
C TYR A 13 -3.00 27.53 19.98
N PHE A 14 -4.15 28.08 19.62
CA PHE A 14 -5.21 27.28 18.98
C PHE A 14 -5.02 27.41 17.47
N GLN A 15 -4.08 26.64 16.92
CA GLN A 15 -4.18 26.28 15.52
C GLN A 15 -5.49 25.49 15.39
N TYR A 16 -6.52 26.11 14.84
CA TYR A 16 -7.63 25.43 14.21
C TYR A 16 -7.03 24.33 13.32
N LYS A 17 -7.06 23.08 13.77
CA LYS A 17 -6.98 21.97 12.84
C LYS A 17 -8.27 22.07 12.06
N GLU A 18 -8.21 22.66 10.87
CA GLU A 18 -9.23 22.43 9.86
C GLU A 18 -9.56 20.93 9.87
N ASN A 19 -10.83 20.59 9.71
CA ASN A 19 -11.23 19.22 9.45
C ASN A 19 -10.63 18.81 8.09
N VAL A 20 -9.35 18.43 8.08
CA VAL A 20 -8.65 17.95 6.90
C VAL A 20 -9.35 16.65 6.51
N ILE A 21 -10.21 16.74 5.49
CA ILE A 21 -10.90 15.59 4.92
C ILE A 21 -9.81 14.67 4.38
N LYS A 22 -9.61 13.53 5.06
CA LYS A 22 -8.62 12.55 4.61
C LYS A 22 -9.09 11.94 3.29
N PRO A 23 -8.18 11.74 2.32
CA PRO A 23 -8.54 11.15 1.05
C PRO A 23 -9.03 9.71 1.21
N THR A 24 -9.97 9.32 0.37
CA THR A 24 -10.52 7.97 0.31
C THR A 24 -9.68 7.06 -0.60
N ILE A 25 -9.44 5.82 -0.17
CA ILE A 25 -8.59 4.86 -0.87
C ILE A 25 -9.33 3.54 -1.08
N PHE A 26 -9.48 3.15 -2.34
CA PHE A 26 -9.93 1.82 -2.74
C PHE A 26 -8.72 0.90 -2.97
N CYS A 27 -8.66 -0.23 -2.28
CA CYS A 27 -7.56 -1.20 -2.41
C CYS A 27 -7.95 -2.39 -3.28
N LEU A 28 -7.24 -2.62 -4.37
CA LEU A 28 -7.39 -3.76 -5.28
C LEU A 28 -6.20 -4.70 -5.10
N ILE A 29 -6.41 -5.80 -4.37
CA ILE A 29 -5.36 -6.72 -3.96
C ILE A 29 -5.34 -7.96 -4.88
N LYS A 30 -4.25 -8.17 -5.61
CA LYS A 30 -4.02 -9.35 -6.43
C LYS A 30 -3.65 -10.53 -5.52
N THR A 31 -4.39 -11.63 -5.58
CA THR A 31 -4.07 -12.87 -4.83
C THR A 31 -4.25 -14.11 -5.69
N HIS A 32 -3.74 -15.26 -5.29
CA HIS A 32 -3.90 -16.53 -6.01
C HIS A 32 -4.64 -17.56 -5.15
N PRO A 33 -5.40 -18.54 -5.69
CA PRO A 33 -6.14 -19.52 -4.89
C PRO A 33 -5.30 -20.27 -3.84
N LYS A 34 -4.04 -20.53 -4.15
CA LYS A 34 -3.08 -21.14 -3.21
C LYS A 34 -2.87 -20.30 -1.95
N ASN A 35 -2.96 -18.98 -2.04
CA ASN A 35 -2.76 -18.03 -0.95
C ASN A 35 -4.00 -17.88 -0.06
N ILE A 36 -5.16 -18.36 -0.52
CA ILE A 36 -6.35 -18.53 0.32
C ILE A 36 -6.11 -19.71 1.27
N LYS A 37 -5.62 -20.84 0.73
CA LYS A 37 -5.34 -22.05 1.52
C LYS A 37 -4.24 -21.88 2.56
N SER A 38 -3.25 -21.01 2.30
CA SER A 38 -2.15 -20.74 3.24
C SER A 38 -2.43 -19.62 4.24
N ASN A 39 -3.68 -19.16 4.37
CA ASN A 39 -4.11 -18.03 5.21
C ASN A 39 -3.45 -16.67 4.90
N LYS A 40 -2.58 -16.57 3.88
CA LYS A 40 -1.92 -15.32 3.49
C LYS A 40 -2.94 -14.21 3.21
N THR A 41 -4.01 -14.52 2.48
CA THR A 41 -5.07 -13.56 2.15
C THR A 41 -5.81 -13.05 3.40
N LEU A 42 -6.04 -13.94 4.38
CA LEU A 42 -6.68 -13.58 5.65
C LEU A 42 -5.77 -12.66 6.50
N THR A 43 -4.46 -12.94 6.53
CA THR A 43 -3.49 -12.07 7.19
C THR A 43 -3.49 -10.67 6.59
N VAL A 44 -3.46 -10.56 5.25
CA VAL A 44 -3.52 -9.26 4.55
C VAL A 44 -4.75 -8.44 4.97
N TYR A 45 -5.92 -9.08 5.00
CA TYR A 45 -7.16 -8.42 5.45
C TYR A 45 -7.10 -7.94 6.89
N ASN A 46 -6.74 -8.82 7.82
CA ASN A 46 -6.72 -8.52 9.25
C ASN A 46 -5.68 -7.44 9.60
N VAL A 47 -4.53 -7.48 8.93
CA VAL A 47 -3.41 -6.59 9.19
C VAL A 47 -3.61 -5.21 8.58
N TRP A 48 -4.00 -5.11 7.30
CA TRP A 48 -4.06 -3.79 6.66
C TRP A 48 -5.20 -3.57 5.66
N ALA A 49 -5.68 -4.58 4.93
CA ALA A 49 -6.67 -4.33 3.86
C ALA A 49 -7.99 -3.76 4.40
N ARG A 50 -8.43 -4.20 5.58
CA ARG A 50 -9.63 -3.66 6.26
C ARG A 50 -9.51 -2.19 6.69
N LYS A 51 -8.29 -1.61 6.65
CA LYS A 51 -8.03 -0.20 6.97
C LYS A 51 -8.23 0.71 5.75
N CYS A 52 -8.37 0.14 4.54
CA CYS A 52 -8.79 0.88 3.34
C CYS A 52 -10.25 1.30 3.46
N ASP A 53 -10.65 2.38 2.78
CA ASP A 53 -12.05 2.84 2.78
C ASP A 53 -12.96 1.82 2.06
N ASN A 54 -12.40 1.09 1.11
CA ASN A 54 -12.98 -0.13 0.55
C ASN A 54 -11.88 -0.99 -0.08
N TYR A 55 -12.12 -2.29 -0.27
CA TYR A 55 -11.12 -3.21 -0.81
C TYR A 55 -11.74 -4.38 -1.56
N ARG A 56 -11.03 -4.95 -2.54
CA ARG A 56 -11.38 -6.25 -3.13
C ARG A 56 -10.12 -7.08 -3.35
N PHE A 57 -10.16 -8.34 -2.91
CA PHE A 57 -9.21 -9.34 -3.36
C PHE A 57 -9.60 -9.83 -4.76
N VAL A 58 -8.64 -9.99 -5.66
CA VAL A 58 -8.89 -10.40 -7.05
C VAL A 58 -8.27 -11.78 -7.27
N THR A 59 -9.10 -12.75 -7.59
CA THR A 59 -8.65 -14.12 -7.88
C THR A 59 -9.71 -14.94 -8.61
N ARG A 60 -9.28 -15.97 -9.33
CA ARG A 60 -10.18 -17.02 -9.84
C ARG A 60 -10.34 -18.11 -8.79
N LEU A 61 -11.48 -18.10 -8.11
CA LEU A 61 -11.80 -19.08 -7.08
C LEU A 61 -11.89 -20.51 -7.65
N PRO A 62 -11.39 -21.52 -6.90
CA PRO A 62 -11.62 -22.91 -7.23
C PRO A 62 -13.12 -23.24 -7.08
N LYS A 63 -13.60 -24.25 -7.82
CA LYS A 63 -15.03 -24.59 -7.87
C LYS A 63 -15.61 -24.86 -6.48
N GLU A 64 -14.82 -25.47 -5.60
CA GLU A 64 -15.22 -25.81 -4.23
C GLU A 64 -15.52 -24.57 -3.36
N LEU A 65 -14.95 -23.41 -3.70
CA LEU A 65 -15.16 -22.15 -2.96
C LEU A 65 -16.19 -21.23 -3.64
N LEU A 66 -16.79 -21.66 -4.76
CA LEU A 66 -17.84 -20.90 -5.43
C LEU A 66 -19.19 -21.10 -4.73
N PRO A 67 -19.92 -20.02 -4.38
CA PRO A 67 -21.30 -20.13 -3.95
C PRO A 67 -22.18 -20.88 -4.97
N LYS A 68 -23.08 -21.75 -4.47
CA LYS A 68 -23.84 -22.72 -5.28
C LYS A 68 -24.75 -22.10 -6.36
N ASN A 69 -25.21 -20.86 -6.17
CA ASN A 69 -26.19 -20.19 -7.04
C ASN A 69 -25.60 -18.96 -7.78
N ILE A 70 -24.32 -18.98 -8.16
CA ILE A 70 -23.69 -17.85 -8.84
C ILE A 70 -23.83 -17.90 -10.36
N ASN A 71 -24.19 -16.76 -10.92
CA ASN A 71 -24.06 -16.50 -12.35
C ASN A 71 -22.59 -16.25 -12.71
N THR A 72 -21.91 -17.25 -13.27
CA THR A 72 -20.50 -17.15 -13.70
C THR A 72 -20.29 -16.24 -14.92
N ASN A 73 -21.38 -15.72 -15.51
CA ASN A 73 -21.34 -14.75 -16.60
C ASN A 73 -21.14 -13.30 -16.11
N GLU A 74 -20.96 -13.06 -14.81
CA GLU A 74 -20.67 -11.76 -14.22
C GLU A 74 -19.53 -11.84 -13.21
N THR A 75 -18.94 -10.69 -12.88
CA THR A 75 -18.03 -10.59 -11.74
C THR A 75 -18.87 -10.57 -10.46
N PHE A 76 -18.61 -11.51 -9.55
CA PHE A 76 -19.35 -11.64 -8.29
C PHE A 76 -18.42 -11.46 -7.09
N GLU A 77 -19.00 -10.99 -5.97
CA GLU A 77 -18.33 -10.96 -4.67
C GLU A 77 -18.55 -12.28 -3.92
N VAL A 78 -17.54 -12.71 -3.17
CA VAL A 78 -17.60 -13.89 -2.31
C VAL A 78 -17.33 -13.47 -0.88
N PHE A 79 -18.06 -14.07 0.05
CA PHE A 79 -18.05 -13.85 1.51
C PHE A 79 -18.63 -12.50 1.96
N ASP A 80 -19.59 -12.54 2.89
CA ASP A 80 -20.31 -11.35 3.39
C ASP A 80 -19.43 -10.34 4.13
N LYS A 81 -18.26 -10.78 4.63
CA LYS A 81 -17.32 -9.99 5.44
C LYS A 81 -15.88 -10.00 4.93
N PHE A 82 -15.65 -10.58 3.75
CA PHE A 82 -14.31 -10.73 3.18
C PHE A 82 -14.35 -10.58 1.67
N TYR A 83 -14.40 -9.34 1.19
CA TYR A 83 -14.75 -9.09 -0.19
C TYR A 83 -13.69 -9.54 -1.20
N MET A 84 -14.05 -10.55 -1.97
CA MET A 84 -13.23 -11.11 -3.04
C MET A 84 -14.03 -11.16 -4.33
N ILE A 85 -13.41 -10.77 -5.44
CA ILE A 85 -14.02 -10.83 -6.77
C ILE A 85 -13.33 -11.83 -7.67
N GLN A 86 -14.13 -12.54 -8.45
CA GLN A 86 -13.68 -13.29 -9.61
C GLN A 86 -14.08 -12.54 -10.88
N PRO A 87 -13.13 -11.91 -11.59
CA PRO A 87 -13.47 -11.13 -12.78
C PRO A 87 -14.03 -12.01 -13.91
N LYS A 88 -15.12 -11.55 -14.54
CA LYS A 88 -15.67 -12.16 -15.76
C LYS A 88 -14.59 -12.21 -16.84
N GLY A 89 -14.41 -13.38 -17.47
CA GLY A 89 -13.46 -13.58 -18.57
C GLY A 89 -12.07 -14.06 -18.13
N LEU A 90 -11.76 -14.11 -16.83
CA LEU A 90 -10.54 -14.71 -16.33
C LEU A 90 -10.63 -16.25 -16.38
N LYS A 91 -10.03 -16.86 -17.41
CA LYS A 91 -10.08 -18.30 -17.66
C LYS A 91 -9.07 -19.09 -16.83
N THR A 92 -7.86 -18.58 -16.69
CA THR A 92 -6.74 -19.21 -15.98
C THR A 92 -5.95 -18.17 -15.20
N GLU A 93 -5.32 -18.58 -14.10
CA GLU A 93 -4.36 -17.74 -13.38
C GLU A 93 -2.95 -18.21 -13.68
N THR A 94 -2.26 -17.46 -14.53
CA THR A 94 -0.83 -17.62 -14.81
C THR A 94 -0.21 -16.23 -14.84
N HIS A 95 1.12 -16.16 -14.70
CA HIS A 95 1.83 -14.87 -14.80
C HIS A 95 1.51 -14.14 -16.12
N ALA A 96 1.45 -14.86 -17.24
CA ALA A 96 1.10 -14.29 -18.55
C ALA A 96 -0.34 -13.74 -18.66
N ARG A 97 -1.20 -13.97 -17.66
CA ARG A 97 -2.59 -13.49 -17.64
C ARG A 97 -2.85 -12.44 -16.54
N LEU A 98 -1.80 -11.96 -15.87
CA LEU A 98 -1.92 -10.95 -14.81
C LEU A 98 -2.54 -9.65 -15.33
N THR A 99 -2.16 -9.18 -16.52
CA THR A 99 -2.72 -7.96 -17.10
C THR A 99 -4.23 -8.05 -17.26
N LEU A 100 -4.74 -9.13 -17.86
CA LEU A 100 -6.18 -9.35 -18.00
C LEU A 100 -6.89 -9.45 -16.66
N LYS A 101 -6.29 -10.13 -15.69
CA LYS A 101 -6.82 -10.20 -14.32
C LYS A 101 -7.00 -8.81 -13.72
N VAL A 102 -5.98 -7.95 -13.83
CA VAL A 102 -6.04 -6.57 -13.33
C VAL A 102 -7.05 -5.75 -14.11
N TYR A 103 -7.06 -5.80 -15.44
CA TYR A 103 -7.99 -5.02 -16.26
C TYR A 103 -9.46 -5.38 -16.02
N TYR A 104 -9.80 -6.66 -15.93
CA TYR A 104 -11.19 -7.04 -15.61
C TYR A 104 -11.60 -6.62 -14.21
N ALA A 105 -10.67 -6.65 -13.25
CA ALA A 105 -10.91 -6.16 -11.90
C ALA A 105 -11.06 -4.63 -11.85
N MET A 106 -10.19 -3.88 -12.56
CA MET A 106 -10.31 -2.43 -12.73
C MET A 106 -11.63 -2.05 -13.39
N LEU A 107 -12.06 -2.77 -14.42
CA LEU A 107 -13.34 -2.54 -15.10
C LEU A 107 -14.52 -2.71 -14.15
N TYR A 108 -14.51 -3.77 -13.33
CA TYR A 108 -15.53 -3.99 -12.30
C TYR A 108 -15.57 -2.85 -11.28
N VAL A 109 -14.41 -2.47 -10.74
CA VAL A 109 -14.30 -1.39 -9.75
C VAL A 109 -14.69 -0.04 -10.35
N TYR A 110 -14.33 0.24 -11.61
CA TYR A 110 -14.77 1.42 -12.33
C TYR A 110 -16.29 1.50 -12.47
N GLN A 111 -16.95 0.37 -12.72
CA GLN A 111 -18.42 0.34 -12.87
C GLN A 111 -19.16 0.44 -11.53
N LYS A 112 -18.62 -0.13 -10.45
CA LYS A 112 -19.31 -0.24 -9.15
C LYS A 112 -18.88 0.82 -8.13
N PHE A 113 -17.62 1.24 -8.18
CA PHE A 113 -16.96 2.05 -7.16
C PHE A 113 -16.11 3.19 -7.76
N PRO A 114 -16.63 4.04 -8.68
CA PRO A 114 -15.83 5.07 -9.38
C PRO A 114 -15.53 6.34 -8.56
N LYS A 115 -15.94 6.43 -7.30
CA LYS A 115 -15.96 7.67 -6.52
C LYS A 115 -14.87 7.81 -5.46
N TYR A 116 -13.86 6.94 -5.45
CA TYR A 116 -12.76 7.03 -4.48
C TYR A 116 -11.69 7.98 -5.01
N ASP A 117 -11.05 8.75 -4.14
CA ASP A 117 -10.01 9.69 -4.54
C ASP A 117 -8.80 8.95 -5.11
N TRP A 118 -8.48 7.77 -4.56
CA TRP A 118 -7.32 6.98 -4.97
C TRP A 118 -7.64 5.49 -5.08
N TYR A 119 -6.99 4.84 -6.04
CA TYR A 119 -7.08 3.41 -6.30
C TYR A 119 -5.71 2.77 -6.17
N TYR A 120 -5.53 1.91 -5.17
CA TYR A 120 -4.27 1.23 -4.88
C TYR A 120 -4.29 -0.19 -5.43
N ILE A 121 -3.40 -0.51 -6.37
CA ILE A 121 -3.24 -1.86 -6.93
C ILE A 121 -1.97 -2.47 -6.36
N VAL A 122 -2.06 -3.69 -5.81
CA VAL A 122 -0.97 -4.27 -5.01
C VAL A 122 -1.00 -5.80 -4.97
N ASP A 123 0.16 -6.43 -4.78
CA ASP A 123 0.27 -7.88 -4.53
C ASP A 123 -0.05 -8.28 -3.08
N ASP A 124 -0.46 -9.52 -2.87
CA ASP A 124 -0.84 -10.03 -1.54
C ASP A 124 0.35 -10.37 -0.62
N ASP A 125 1.60 -10.23 -1.06
CA ASP A 125 2.82 -10.22 -0.21
C ASP A 125 3.34 -8.80 0.06
N ALA A 126 2.50 -7.77 -0.08
CA ALA A 126 2.81 -6.44 0.39
C ALA A 126 2.16 -6.14 1.75
N TYR A 127 2.89 -5.46 2.64
CA TYR A 127 2.29 -4.72 3.75
C TYR A 127 2.06 -3.27 3.30
N ALA A 128 0.89 -2.70 3.59
CA ALA A 128 0.58 -1.29 3.30
C ALA A 128 0.17 -0.54 4.57
N ASN A 129 0.82 0.59 4.86
CA ASN A 129 0.43 1.47 5.93
C ASN A 129 -0.59 2.51 5.42
N ILE A 130 -1.87 2.16 5.47
CA ILE A 130 -2.96 3.00 4.91
C ILE A 130 -3.03 4.39 5.55
N GLU A 131 -2.64 4.54 6.81
CA GLU A 131 -2.57 5.86 7.44
C GLU A 131 -1.49 6.74 6.81
N ASN A 132 -0.30 6.18 6.57
CA ASN A 132 0.78 6.90 5.87
C ASN A 132 0.39 7.21 4.42
N PHE A 133 -0.38 6.32 3.75
CA PHE A 133 -0.94 6.63 2.42
C PHE A 133 -1.87 7.84 2.48
N LYS A 134 -2.80 7.89 3.43
CA LYS A 134 -3.70 9.05 3.56
C LYS A 134 -2.93 10.35 3.84
N GLU A 135 -1.89 10.30 4.68
CA GLU A 135 -1.01 11.45 4.94
C GLU A 135 -0.23 11.89 3.69
N PHE A 136 0.30 10.94 2.91
CA PHE A 136 1.02 11.24 1.67
C PHE A 136 0.10 11.85 0.60
N LEU A 137 -1.14 11.37 0.50
CA LEU A 137 -2.09 11.72 -0.55
C LEU A 137 -2.94 12.95 -0.24
N GLN A 138 -3.05 13.37 1.02
CA GLN A 138 -3.93 14.49 1.43
C GLN A 138 -3.65 15.80 0.69
N ASN A 139 -2.39 16.03 0.29
CA ASN A 139 -1.95 17.23 -0.42
C ASN A 139 -1.74 16.99 -1.92
N LYS A 140 -2.36 15.95 -2.49
CA LYS A 140 -2.25 15.61 -3.92
C LYS A 140 -3.60 15.77 -4.61
N ASN A 141 -3.58 16.25 -5.84
CA ASN A 141 -4.80 16.45 -6.62
C ASN A 141 -5.24 15.13 -7.30
N HIS A 142 -6.26 14.49 -6.76
CA HIS A 142 -6.83 13.26 -7.33
C HIS A 142 -7.63 13.47 -8.64
N ARG A 143 -7.88 14.72 -9.02
CA ARG A 143 -8.54 15.09 -10.29
C ARG A 143 -7.55 15.26 -11.44
N GLU A 144 -6.24 15.26 -11.15
CA GLU A 144 -5.21 15.16 -12.18
C GLU A 144 -4.92 13.68 -12.44
N ALA A 145 -4.73 13.30 -13.71
CA ALA A 145 -4.34 11.94 -14.06
C ALA A 145 -2.89 11.68 -13.65
N ILE A 146 -2.65 11.31 -12.41
CA ILE A 146 -1.33 11.06 -11.84
C ILE A 146 -1.26 9.71 -11.12
N THR A 147 -0.09 9.07 -11.12
CA THR A 147 0.17 7.82 -10.40
C THR A 147 1.43 7.90 -9.52
N PHE A 148 1.41 7.20 -8.39
CA PHE A 148 2.51 7.17 -7.41
C PHE A 148 2.89 5.72 -7.08
N GLY A 149 4.17 5.46 -6.84
CA GLY A 149 4.70 4.12 -6.62
C GLY A 149 6.23 4.08 -6.67
N TYR A 150 6.81 2.89 -6.63
CA TYR A 150 8.23 2.72 -6.91
C TYR A 150 8.48 2.77 -8.43
N VAL A 151 9.05 3.87 -8.92
CA VAL A 151 9.27 4.07 -10.35
C VAL A 151 10.45 3.24 -10.85
N ILE A 152 10.26 2.51 -11.96
CA ILE A 152 11.29 1.85 -12.74
C ILE A 152 11.33 2.51 -14.13
N LYS A 153 12.46 3.11 -14.48
CA LYS A 153 12.68 3.90 -15.71
C LYS A 153 13.00 3.02 -16.92
N LEU A 154 12.12 2.06 -17.21
CA LEU A 154 12.20 1.16 -18.36
C LEU A 154 10.83 1.00 -19.02
N PHE A 155 10.81 0.59 -20.29
CA PHE A 155 9.64 0.13 -21.07
C PHE A 155 8.47 1.09 -21.28
N VAL A 156 8.35 2.14 -20.47
CA VAL A 156 7.20 3.07 -20.42
C VAL A 156 7.72 4.49 -20.33
N SER A 157 7.10 5.41 -21.07
CA SER A 157 7.40 6.84 -20.93
C SER A 157 7.20 7.30 -19.49
N GLN A 158 8.18 8.05 -18.96
CA GLN A 158 8.28 8.45 -17.54
C GLN A 158 8.49 7.28 -16.55
N GLY A 159 8.59 6.03 -17.02
CA GLY A 159 8.71 4.81 -16.21
C GLY A 159 7.35 4.21 -15.82
N TYR A 160 7.41 3.01 -15.25
CA TYR A 160 6.26 2.31 -14.66
C TYR A 160 6.48 2.13 -13.15
N HIS A 161 5.42 1.83 -12.41
CA HIS A 161 5.53 1.52 -11.00
C HIS A 161 5.64 0.01 -10.77
N SER A 162 6.51 -0.44 -9.87
CA SER A 162 6.60 -1.86 -9.50
C SER A 162 5.28 -2.35 -8.87
N GLY A 163 4.77 -3.48 -9.35
CA GLY A 163 3.52 -4.08 -8.87
C GLY A 163 3.58 -4.66 -7.46
N GLY A 164 4.76 -5.08 -6.99
CA GLY A 164 4.98 -5.78 -5.72
C GLY A 164 4.52 -4.98 -4.50
N PRO A 165 5.22 -3.90 -4.12
CA PRO A 165 4.76 -2.99 -3.06
C PRO A 165 3.54 -2.15 -3.49
N GLY A 166 3.02 -2.38 -4.70
CA GLY A 166 1.87 -1.69 -5.25
C GLY A 166 2.12 -0.26 -5.71
N TYR A 167 1.08 0.30 -6.32
CA TYR A 167 1.05 1.66 -6.82
C TYR A 167 -0.36 2.23 -6.76
N VAL A 168 -0.45 3.55 -6.60
CA VAL A 168 -1.70 4.28 -6.48
C VAL A 168 -1.96 5.06 -7.77
N LEU A 169 -3.21 5.00 -8.23
CA LEU A 169 -3.75 5.87 -9.27
C LEU A 169 -4.68 6.88 -8.61
N SER A 170 -4.58 8.13 -9.04
CA SER A 170 -5.63 9.13 -8.85
C SER A 170 -6.96 8.67 -9.43
N ASN A 171 -8.07 9.22 -8.93
CA ASN A 171 -9.39 9.00 -9.49
C ASN A 171 -9.42 9.25 -11.01
N GLU A 172 -8.89 10.39 -11.45
CA GLU A 172 -8.88 10.75 -12.87
C GLU A 172 -8.10 9.74 -13.72
N ALA A 173 -6.91 9.30 -13.27
CA ALA A 173 -6.14 8.29 -13.99
C ALA A 173 -6.90 6.96 -14.07
N PHE A 174 -7.51 6.53 -12.97
CA PHE A 174 -8.27 5.29 -12.90
C PHE A 174 -9.52 5.31 -13.79
N VAL A 175 -10.28 6.41 -13.77
CA VAL A 175 -11.48 6.61 -14.58
C VAL A 175 -11.17 6.62 -16.07
N ARG A 176 -10.09 7.28 -16.50
CA ARG A 176 -9.66 7.27 -17.92
C ARG A 176 -9.34 5.86 -18.40
N VAL A 177 -8.54 5.11 -17.64
CA VAL A 177 -8.21 3.72 -17.97
C VAL A 177 -9.49 2.86 -17.96
N GLY A 178 -10.31 2.96 -16.92
CA GLY A 178 -11.58 2.21 -16.82
C GLY A 178 -12.53 2.49 -17.98
N SER A 179 -12.65 3.76 -18.40
CA SER A 179 -13.44 4.17 -19.56
C SER A 179 -12.91 3.58 -20.87
N ALA A 180 -11.58 3.59 -21.06
CA ALA A 180 -10.94 2.97 -22.22
C ALA A 180 -11.18 1.46 -22.27
N LEU A 181 -10.98 0.76 -21.16
CA LEU A 181 -11.21 -0.68 -21.02
C LEU A 181 -12.68 -1.04 -21.25
N LYS A 182 -13.62 -0.23 -20.75
CA LYS A 182 -15.06 -0.42 -20.95
C LYS A 182 -15.45 -0.34 -22.43
N LYS A 183 -14.85 0.58 -23.19
CA LYS A 183 -15.08 0.69 -24.64
C LYS A 183 -14.56 -0.54 -25.38
N ASN A 184 -13.32 -0.95 -25.07
CA ASN A 184 -12.71 -2.16 -25.58
C ASN A 184 -11.48 -2.49 -24.73
N ILE A 185 -11.37 -3.71 -24.21
CA ILE A 185 -10.22 -4.16 -23.41
C ILE A 185 -8.88 -3.96 -24.16
N LYS A 186 -8.89 -4.09 -25.50
CA LYS A 186 -7.72 -3.92 -26.38
C LYS A 186 -7.26 -2.47 -26.53
N ASN A 187 -7.99 -1.51 -25.96
CA ASN A 187 -7.57 -0.11 -25.94
C ASN A 187 -6.34 0.10 -25.04
N CYS A 188 -6.08 -0.80 -24.11
CA CYS A 188 -4.83 -0.85 -23.34
C CYS A 188 -3.93 -1.99 -23.84
N PRO A 189 -2.59 -1.87 -23.71
CA PRO A 189 -1.67 -2.94 -24.04
C PRO A 189 -1.85 -4.15 -23.09
N ASP A 190 -1.56 -5.33 -23.59
CA ASP A 190 -1.63 -6.60 -22.86
C ASP A 190 -0.44 -7.48 -23.26
N SER A 191 0.70 -7.23 -22.61
CA SER A 191 1.92 -8.06 -22.70
C SER A 191 1.97 -9.18 -21.66
N GLY A 192 1.02 -9.18 -20.71
CA GLY A 192 0.99 -10.08 -19.56
C GLY A 192 1.79 -9.60 -18.35
N ILE A 193 2.48 -8.47 -18.46
CA ILE A 193 3.20 -7.81 -17.35
C ILE A 193 2.32 -6.66 -16.84
N ASP A 194 1.51 -6.93 -15.82
CA ASP A 194 0.38 -6.07 -15.44
C ASP A 194 0.79 -4.67 -15.01
N ASP A 195 1.87 -4.54 -14.25
CA ASP A 195 2.35 -3.26 -13.76
C ASP A 195 2.91 -2.37 -14.88
N VAL A 196 3.60 -2.96 -15.86
CA VAL A 196 4.01 -2.29 -17.10
C VAL A 196 2.78 -1.89 -17.93
N ASP A 197 1.85 -2.81 -18.15
CA ASP A 197 0.72 -2.61 -19.05
C ASP A 197 -0.26 -1.56 -18.52
N VAL A 198 -0.60 -1.60 -17.23
CA VAL A 198 -1.45 -0.57 -16.58
C VAL A 198 -0.79 0.80 -16.70
N ASN A 199 0.51 0.93 -16.38
CA ASN A 199 1.21 2.21 -16.48
C ASN A 199 1.33 2.70 -17.95
N LYS A 200 1.56 1.81 -18.92
CA LYS A 200 1.50 2.18 -20.34
C LYS A 200 0.11 2.68 -20.72
N CYS A 201 -0.95 2.05 -20.22
CA CYS A 201 -2.30 2.53 -20.50
C CYS A 201 -2.58 3.90 -19.88
N VAL A 202 -2.15 4.13 -18.63
CA VAL A 202 -2.22 5.45 -18.01
C VAL A 202 -1.51 6.50 -18.87
N ARG A 203 -0.29 6.22 -19.34
CA ARG A 203 0.45 7.15 -20.22
C ARG A 203 -0.25 7.39 -21.55
N LYS A 204 -0.81 6.33 -22.16
CA LYS A 204 -1.60 6.43 -23.41
C LYS A 204 -2.80 7.38 -23.28
N TYR A 205 -3.37 7.50 -22.07
CA TYR A 205 -4.49 8.40 -21.76
C TYR A 205 -4.05 9.64 -20.96
N ASN A 206 -2.86 10.16 -21.27
CA ASN A 206 -2.32 11.42 -20.77
C ASN A 206 -2.18 11.49 -19.24
N GLY A 207 -1.97 10.37 -18.58
CA GLY A 207 -1.60 10.34 -17.16
C GLY A 207 -0.09 10.45 -16.96
N THR A 208 0.35 11.00 -15.84
CA THR A 208 1.77 11.28 -15.52
C THR A 208 2.26 10.47 -14.33
N VAL A 209 3.59 10.45 -14.12
CA VAL A 209 4.21 9.92 -12.91
C VAL A 209 4.40 11.03 -11.89
N GLY A 210 3.91 10.82 -10.68
CA GLY A 210 4.19 11.68 -9.54
C GLY A 210 5.47 11.29 -8.80
N VAL A 211 6.02 12.25 -8.04
CA VAL A 211 7.18 12.00 -7.18
C VAL A 211 6.75 11.28 -5.91
N SER A 212 7.25 10.06 -5.72
CA SER A 212 6.98 9.23 -4.53
C SER A 212 8.12 9.18 -3.52
N CYS A 213 9.30 9.69 -3.85
CA CYS A 213 10.40 9.80 -2.89
C CYS A 213 10.07 10.85 -1.82
N ASP A 214 10.69 10.76 -0.66
CA ASP A 214 10.69 11.88 0.28
C ASP A 214 11.65 13.00 -0.15
N GLU A 215 11.70 14.10 0.61
CA GLU A 215 12.55 15.26 0.34
C GLU A 215 14.05 14.92 0.32
N LYS A 216 14.44 13.85 1.02
CA LYS A 216 15.81 13.30 1.05
C LYS A 216 16.05 12.30 -0.08
N LYS A 217 15.11 12.15 -1.03
CA LYS A 217 15.14 11.22 -2.16
C LYS A 217 15.18 9.74 -1.74
N ARG A 218 14.64 9.42 -0.55
CA ARG A 218 14.49 8.05 -0.04
C ARG A 218 13.18 7.43 -0.49
N ASP A 219 13.19 6.11 -0.65
CA ASP A 219 12.03 5.33 -1.08
C ASP A 219 10.94 5.29 0.00
N ARG A 220 9.68 5.43 -0.46
CA ARG A 220 8.46 5.19 0.35
C ARG A 220 7.80 3.84 0.02
N PHE A 221 7.97 3.35 -1.20
CA PHE A 221 7.49 2.05 -1.67
C PHE A 221 8.67 1.08 -1.70
N LEU A 222 8.78 0.20 -0.71
CA LEU A 222 9.95 -0.66 -0.56
C LEU A 222 9.78 -1.95 -1.36
N VAL A 223 10.48 -2.04 -2.51
CA VAL A 223 10.37 -3.12 -3.50
C VAL A 223 11.10 -4.43 -3.17
N MET A 224 12.03 -4.39 -2.21
CA MET A 224 12.84 -5.52 -1.74
C MET A 224 12.51 -5.82 -0.28
N LYS A 225 12.75 -7.06 0.16
CA LYS A 225 12.47 -7.49 1.54
C LYS A 225 13.02 -6.46 2.53
N PHE A 226 12.31 -6.23 3.63
CA PHE A 226 12.68 -5.20 4.60
C PHE A 226 14.16 -5.27 5.03
N LYS A 227 14.66 -6.48 5.33
CA LYS A 227 16.07 -6.71 5.68
C LYS A 227 17.06 -6.40 4.55
N ASP A 228 16.67 -6.55 3.28
CA ASP A 228 17.55 -6.26 2.14
C ASP A 228 17.76 -4.74 2.00
N HIS A 229 16.74 -3.93 2.30
CA HIS A 229 16.88 -2.48 2.43
C HIS A 229 17.84 -2.09 3.56
N LEU A 230 17.68 -2.70 4.74
CA LEU A 230 18.58 -2.44 5.88
C LEU A 230 20.04 -2.84 5.58
N LYS A 231 20.25 -3.96 4.88
CA LYS A 231 21.58 -4.46 4.49
C LYS A 231 22.14 -3.76 3.25
N GLY A 232 21.34 -2.96 2.53
CA GLY A 232 21.73 -2.34 1.26
C GLY A 232 22.03 -3.36 0.14
N LYS A 233 21.38 -4.53 0.17
CA LYS A 233 21.54 -5.60 -0.82
C LYS A 233 20.50 -5.41 -1.94
N PHE A 234 20.88 -4.64 -2.95
CA PHE A 234 19.99 -4.30 -4.05
C PHE A 234 20.40 -4.97 -5.37
N PRO A 235 19.42 -5.46 -6.16
CA PRO A 235 19.70 -5.96 -7.49
C PRO A 235 20.13 -4.83 -8.43
N SER A 236 20.88 -5.18 -9.48
CA SER A 236 21.43 -4.21 -10.43
C SER A 236 20.36 -3.35 -11.10
N TRP A 237 19.17 -3.91 -11.37
CA TRP A 237 18.07 -3.17 -11.97
C TRP A 237 17.56 -2.04 -11.07
N MET A 238 17.55 -2.23 -9.74
CA MET A 238 17.08 -1.23 -8.79
C MET A 238 18.05 -0.05 -8.75
N ILE A 239 19.35 -0.33 -8.77
CA ILE A 239 20.40 0.68 -8.80
C ILE A 239 20.40 1.45 -10.13
N LYS A 240 20.23 0.73 -11.25
CA LYS A 240 20.35 1.31 -12.60
C LYS A 240 19.09 2.04 -13.07
N TYR A 241 17.92 1.54 -12.71
CA TYR A 241 16.64 2.00 -13.27
C TYR A 241 15.67 2.56 -12.24
N GLY A 242 16.01 2.54 -10.94
CA GLY A 242 15.17 3.09 -9.88
C GLY A 242 14.88 4.58 -10.02
N GLY A 243 13.67 4.96 -9.61
CA GLY A 243 13.20 6.34 -9.57
C GLY A 243 13.96 7.19 -8.57
N CYS A 244 14.00 6.71 -7.33
CA CYS A 244 14.72 7.29 -6.21
C CYS A 244 16.14 6.72 -6.13
N LYS A 245 17.01 7.38 -5.35
CA LYS A 245 18.37 6.88 -5.12
C LYS A 245 18.29 5.68 -4.17
N ALA A 246 18.82 4.53 -4.59
CA ALA A 246 18.93 3.35 -3.74
C ALA A 246 19.98 3.59 -2.62
N LEU A 247 19.52 4.13 -1.50
CA LEU A 247 20.33 4.41 -0.31
C LEU A 247 20.45 3.14 0.55
N LYS A 248 21.59 2.97 1.21
CA LYS A 248 21.90 1.76 1.99
C LYS A 248 21.80 2.04 3.49
N GLY A 249 21.60 0.99 4.28
CA GLY A 249 21.67 1.07 5.74
C GLY A 249 20.37 1.53 6.39
N ILE A 250 20.45 1.85 7.67
CA ILE A 250 19.28 2.19 8.49
C ILE A 250 18.61 3.52 8.10
N ASP A 251 19.26 4.32 7.25
CA ASP A 251 18.76 5.58 6.70
C ASP A 251 18.36 5.45 5.21
N CYS A 252 18.23 4.22 4.69
CA CYS A 252 17.86 3.95 3.28
C CYS A 252 16.54 4.59 2.86
N CYS A 253 15.62 4.67 3.80
CA CYS A 253 14.20 4.63 3.52
C CYS A 253 13.48 5.78 4.22
N ALA A 254 12.39 6.25 3.62
CA ALA A 254 11.63 7.36 4.15
C ALA A 254 11.07 7.04 5.54
N ASP A 255 10.98 8.06 6.39
CA ASP A 255 10.51 7.90 7.78
C ASP A 255 9.02 7.52 7.90
N LEU A 256 8.26 7.81 6.84
CA LEU A 256 6.89 7.37 6.64
C LEU A 256 6.83 6.51 5.37
N PRO A 257 7.25 5.23 5.46
CA PRO A 257 7.10 4.29 4.35
C PRO A 257 5.62 3.99 4.12
N LEU A 258 5.25 3.82 2.86
CA LEU A 258 3.88 3.55 2.43
C LEU A 258 3.62 2.06 2.35
N SER A 259 4.55 1.31 1.75
CA SER A 259 4.40 -0.13 1.59
C SER A 259 5.73 -0.87 1.56
N PHE A 260 5.66 -2.17 1.83
CA PHE A 260 6.80 -3.07 1.97
C PHE A 260 6.53 -4.38 1.25
N HIS A 261 7.52 -4.88 0.53
CA HIS A 261 7.46 -6.11 -0.24
C HIS A 261 8.86 -6.73 -0.28
N TYR A 262 9.11 -8.03 -0.23
CA TYR A 262 8.19 -9.15 -0.05
C TYR A 262 7.99 -9.41 1.44
N MET A 263 6.73 -9.57 1.86
CA MET A 263 6.35 -9.80 3.25
C MET A 263 5.65 -11.15 3.38
N THR A 264 6.19 -12.03 4.23
CA THR A 264 5.43 -13.22 4.67
C THR A 264 4.29 -12.79 5.60
N PRO A 265 3.29 -13.67 5.87
CA PRO A 265 2.27 -13.39 6.88
C PRO A 265 2.86 -12.97 8.23
N GLN A 266 3.93 -13.63 8.67
CA GLN A 266 4.64 -13.28 9.90
C GLN A 266 5.27 -11.88 9.81
N ASP A 267 5.94 -11.57 8.71
CA ASP A 267 6.56 -10.24 8.52
C ASP A 267 5.51 -9.13 8.53
N MET A 268 4.33 -9.35 7.94
CA MET A 268 3.23 -8.37 7.94
C MET A 268 2.73 -8.09 9.36
N ILE A 269 2.51 -9.14 10.14
CA ILE A 269 2.08 -9.04 11.54
C ILE A 269 3.14 -8.30 12.36
N ARG A 270 4.40 -8.68 12.20
CA ARG A 270 5.55 -8.05 12.89
C ARG A 270 5.67 -6.58 12.53
N MET A 271 5.56 -6.23 11.24
CA MET A 271 5.62 -4.85 10.77
C MET A 271 4.47 -4.01 11.31
N ASP A 272 3.24 -4.52 11.28
CA ASP A 272 2.09 -3.83 11.87
C ASP A 272 2.30 -3.54 13.34
N ARG A 273 2.81 -4.54 14.07
CA ARG A 273 3.08 -4.41 15.49
C ARG A 273 4.20 -3.41 15.78
N ALA A 274 5.26 -3.44 15.00
CA ALA A 274 6.36 -2.48 15.11
C ALA A 274 5.87 -1.04 14.90
N ILE A 275 5.00 -0.81 13.91
CA ILE A 275 4.38 0.48 13.66
C ILE A 275 3.50 0.90 14.84
N GLN A 276 2.66 0.02 15.39
CA GLN A 276 1.83 0.31 16.56
C GLN A 276 2.66 0.70 17.79
N ILE A 277 3.71 -0.06 18.10
CA ILE A 277 4.62 0.23 19.22
C ILE A 277 5.28 1.59 19.02
N GLN A 278 5.78 1.88 17.81
CA GLN A 278 6.37 3.17 17.51
C GLN A 278 5.39 4.32 17.72
N LYS A 279 4.15 4.20 17.22
CA LYS A 279 3.08 5.19 17.42
C LYS A 279 2.81 5.44 18.90
N ASN A 280 2.69 4.37 19.70
CA ASN A 280 2.44 4.46 21.13
C ASN A 280 3.60 5.13 21.89
N ASN A 281 4.84 4.76 21.57
CA ASN A 281 6.03 5.38 22.16
C ASN A 281 6.08 6.89 21.88
N LEU A 282 5.82 7.29 20.63
CA LEU A 282 5.79 8.71 20.26
C LEU A 282 4.67 9.48 20.94
N ARG A 283 3.47 8.87 21.05
CA ARG A 283 2.35 9.45 21.78
C ARG A 283 2.71 9.67 23.25
N TRP A 284 3.24 8.65 23.90
CA TRP A 284 3.67 8.72 25.30
C TRP A 284 4.76 9.79 25.50
N SER A 285 5.78 9.85 24.64
CA SER A 285 6.84 10.86 24.73
C SER A 285 6.33 12.28 24.53
N ARG A 286 5.32 12.50 23.67
CA ARG A 286 4.67 13.81 23.54
C ARG A 286 3.90 14.19 24.80
N GLU A 287 3.09 13.27 25.31
CA GLU A 287 2.22 13.52 26.47
C GLU A 287 2.99 13.66 27.79
N LYS A 288 4.10 12.94 27.96
CA LYS A 288 4.85 12.89 29.24
C LYS A 288 6.11 13.73 29.25
N LEU A 289 6.75 13.92 28.11
CA LEU A 289 8.06 14.58 28.02
C LEU A 289 8.01 15.88 27.20
N ASN A 290 6.83 16.32 26.72
CA ASN A 290 6.69 17.43 25.76
C ASN A 290 7.66 17.33 24.57
N SER A 291 7.96 16.10 24.14
CA SER A 291 8.96 15.85 23.12
C SER A 291 8.42 16.14 21.72
N THR A 292 9.24 16.76 20.86
CA THR A 292 8.94 17.00 19.44
C THR A 292 9.34 15.83 18.53
N PHE A 293 9.57 14.64 19.12
CA PHE A 293 10.08 13.50 18.38
C PHE A 293 9.14 13.10 17.21
N GLN A 294 9.77 12.87 16.07
CA GLN A 294 9.10 12.51 14.83
C GLN A 294 9.28 11.02 14.54
N TYR A 295 8.40 10.47 13.70
CA TYR A 295 8.62 9.13 13.15
C TYR A 295 9.98 9.08 12.46
N ARG A 296 10.73 8.01 12.71
CA ARG A 296 11.97 7.73 12.00
C ARG A 296 12.00 6.28 11.57
N PHE A 297 12.41 6.03 10.33
CA PHE A 297 12.52 4.68 9.79
C PHE A 297 13.46 3.81 10.63
N ARG A 298 14.53 4.40 11.14
CA ARG A 298 15.50 3.70 11.99
C ARG A 298 14.92 3.16 13.29
N ASP A 299 13.95 3.86 13.88
CA ASP A 299 13.33 3.41 15.12
C ASP A 299 12.32 2.29 14.84
N LEU A 300 11.60 2.38 13.71
CA LEU A 300 10.78 1.28 13.20
C LEU A 300 11.62 0.02 12.96
N ALA A 301 12.78 0.16 12.32
CA ALA A 301 13.68 -0.95 12.04
C ALA A 301 14.20 -1.63 13.31
N LYS A 302 14.54 -0.85 14.34
CA LYS A 302 14.95 -1.40 15.65
C LYS A 302 13.84 -2.21 16.31
N ILE A 303 12.61 -1.68 16.34
CA ILE A 303 11.46 -2.38 16.94
C ILE A 303 11.15 -3.65 16.15
N TYR A 304 11.19 -3.60 14.82
CA TYR A 304 10.97 -4.77 13.97
C TYR A 304 11.98 -5.89 14.26
N LEU A 305 13.28 -5.56 14.32
CA LEU A 305 14.33 -6.54 14.60
C LEU A 305 14.22 -7.10 16.02
N MET A 306 13.92 -6.25 17.00
CA MET A 306 13.65 -6.70 18.38
C MET A 306 12.49 -7.70 18.44
N LEU A 307 11.38 -7.43 17.77
CA LEU A 307 10.24 -8.34 17.72
C LEU A 307 10.59 -9.66 17.04
N GLU A 308 11.45 -9.64 16.03
CA GLU A 308 11.93 -10.84 15.34
C GLU A 308 12.82 -11.70 16.24
N ASP A 309 13.76 -11.10 16.97
CA ASP A 309 14.62 -11.82 17.92
C ASP A 309 13.79 -12.48 19.03
N MET A 310 12.70 -11.83 19.45
CA MET A 310 11.77 -12.36 20.45
C MET A 310 10.92 -13.53 19.96
N GLU A 311 10.75 -13.75 18.65
CA GLU A 311 9.90 -14.83 18.13
C GLU A 311 10.32 -16.23 18.59
N PHE A 312 11.61 -16.41 18.90
CA PHE A 312 12.15 -17.65 19.42
C PHE A 312 11.86 -17.85 20.93
N ASN A 313 11.44 -16.80 21.64
CA ASN A 313 10.98 -16.84 23.03
C ASN A 313 9.45 -16.71 23.09
N THR A 314 8.75 -17.84 22.97
CA THR A 314 7.28 -17.89 22.81
C THR A 314 6.50 -17.16 23.92
N SER A 315 6.97 -17.22 25.17
CA SER A 315 6.30 -16.55 26.30
C SER A 315 6.39 -15.03 26.22
N GLU A 316 7.56 -14.50 25.86
CA GLU A 316 7.80 -13.06 25.72
C GLU A 316 7.17 -12.53 24.43
N TYR A 317 7.29 -13.27 23.33
CA TYR A 317 6.64 -12.94 22.07
C TYR A 317 5.13 -12.80 22.22
N GLN A 318 4.48 -13.73 22.91
CA GLN A 318 3.04 -13.66 23.18
C GLN A 318 2.64 -12.39 23.94
N LYS A 319 3.46 -11.90 24.88
CA LYS A 319 3.19 -10.63 25.59
C LYS A 319 3.16 -9.44 24.63
N TYR A 320 4.06 -9.41 23.65
CA TYR A 320 4.08 -8.36 22.64
C TYR A 320 3.00 -8.54 21.58
N MET A 321 2.50 -9.76 21.36
CA MET A 321 1.45 -10.04 20.37
C MET A 321 0.02 -9.95 20.92
N ASN A 322 -0.21 -10.18 22.21
CA ASN A 322 -1.54 -10.31 22.84
C ASN A 322 -2.23 -9.01 23.28
N ILE A 323 -2.00 -7.88 22.60
CA ILE A 323 -2.90 -6.72 22.77
C ILE A 323 -4.01 -6.87 21.72
N SER A 324 -5.08 -7.57 22.12
CA SER A 324 -6.22 -8.04 21.33
C SER A 324 -5.87 -9.05 20.23
N THR A 325 -5.77 -10.32 20.63
CA THR A 325 -6.08 -11.44 19.73
C THR A 325 -7.46 -11.22 19.12
N PHE A 326 -7.53 -11.30 17.80
CA PHE A 326 -8.67 -11.00 16.92
C PHE A 326 -9.98 -11.69 17.31
#